data_AF-A0A4P5XZQ4-F1
#
_entry.id   AF-A0A4P5XZQ4-F1
#
_cell.length_a   1.000
_cell.length_b   1.000
_cell.length_c   1.000
_cell.angle_alpha   90.00
_cell.angle_beta   90.00
_cell.angle_gamma   90.00
#
_symmetry.space_group_name_H-M   'P 1'
#
loop_
_entity.id
_entity.type
_entity.pdbx_description
1 polymer ?
#
loop_
_entity_poly.entity_id
_entity_poly.type
_entity_poly.pdbx_seq_one_letter_code
_entity_poly.pdbx_strand_id
1 'polypeptide(L)' 'MTTTRWMESAIRDNQHLCEITMPGSHDAGVYAADAKSKGWSGTSNTVCQSDGLKGQCANGSRFFDIRVMNHSGAIVA' A
#
# COMPACT_ATOMS: atom_id res chain seq x y z
N MET A 1 -7.55 14.59 14.04
CA MET A 1 -6.28 13.88 13.80
C MET A 1 -6.04 13.85 12.30
N THR A 2 -4.86 14.26 11.83
CA THR A 2 -4.47 14.07 10.43
C THR A 2 -3.99 12.64 10.25
N THR A 3 -4.52 11.94 9.26
CA THR A 3 -4.18 10.53 8.96
C THR A 3 -2.70 10.32 8.61
N THR A 4 -1.97 11.37 8.26
CA THR A 4 -0.56 11.32 7.88
C THR A 4 0.41 11.03 9.03
N ARG A 5 0.10 11.42 10.28
CA ARG A 5 1.00 11.31 11.45
C ARG A 5 0.35 10.60 12.63
N TRP A 6 -0.55 9.65 12.36
CA TRP A 6 -1.34 8.98 13.41
C TRP A 6 -0.48 8.29 14.46
N MET A 7 0.60 7.61 14.04
CA MET A 7 1.50 6.87 14.95
C MET A 7 2.14 7.79 15.99
N GLU A 8 2.61 8.97 15.60
CA GLU A 8 3.27 9.94 16.50
C GLU A 8 2.35 10.41 17.63
N SER A 9 1.06 10.57 17.34
CA SER A 9 0.09 11.07 18.32
C SER A 9 -0.57 9.98 19.16
N ALA A 10 -0.57 8.73 18.69
CA ALA A 10 -1.37 7.66 19.27
C ALA A 10 -0.56 6.50 19.87
N ILE A 11 0.72 6.37 19.50
CA ILE A 11 1.56 5.21 19.83
C ILE A 11 2.75 5.67 20.69
N ARG A 12 3.10 4.86 21.69
CA ARG A 12 4.31 5.07 22.49
C ARG A 12 5.51 4.43 21.80
N ASP A 13 6.66 5.08 21.83
CA ASP A 13 7.88 4.60 21.16
C ASP A 13 8.37 3.22 21.64
N ASN A 14 7.98 2.81 22.85
CA ASN A 14 8.35 1.52 23.43
C ASN A 14 7.34 0.40 23.17
N GLN A 15 6.28 0.65 22.40
CA GLN A 15 5.29 -0.36 22.01
C GLN A 15 5.84 -1.18 20.83
N HIS A 16 5.74 -2.51 20.90
CA HIS A 16 6.14 -3.36 19.78
C HIS A 16 5.16 -3.20 18.61
N LEU A 17 5.67 -3.28 17.37
CA LEU A 17 4.82 -3.17 16.18
C LEU A 17 3.69 -4.20 16.15
N CYS A 18 3.93 -5.42 16.65
CA CYS A 18 2.91 -6.47 16.72
C CYS A 18 1.75 -6.16 17.68
N GLU A 19 1.89 -5.16 18.54
CA GLU A 19 0.86 -4.71 19.48
C GLU A 19 0.00 -3.58 18.91
N ILE A 20 0.31 -3.09 17.70
CA ILE A 20 -0.38 -1.97 17.06
C ILE A 20 -1.34 -2.50 16.01
N THR A 21 -2.62 -2.11 16.07
CA THR A 21 -3.54 -2.30 14.94
C THR A 21 -3.15 -1.33 13.83
N MET A 22 -2.58 -1.84 12.76
CA MET A 22 -2.07 -1.05 11.63
C MET A 22 -2.92 -1.23 10.38
N PRO A 23 -3.34 -0.13 9.72
CA PRO A 23 -3.90 -0.21 8.39
C PRO A 23 -2.86 -0.73 7.39
N GLY A 24 -3.29 -1.61 6.49
CA GLY A 24 -2.46 -2.16 5.43
C GLY A 24 -3.15 -2.15 4.08
N SER A 25 -2.35 -2.19 3.02
CA SER A 25 -2.82 -2.22 1.64
C SER A 25 -2.42 -3.54 0.97
N HIS A 26 -3.41 -4.32 0.53
CA HIS A 26 -3.21 -5.53 -0.27
C HIS A 26 -2.82 -5.17 -1.71
N ASP A 27 -1.84 -5.89 -2.29
CA ASP A 27 -1.31 -5.61 -3.63
C ASP A 27 -1.08 -4.11 -3.87
N ALA A 28 -0.38 -3.45 -2.93
CA ALA A 28 -0.30 -2.00 -2.80
C ALA A 28 0.30 -1.30 -4.04
N GLY A 29 1.08 -2.02 -4.83
CA GLY A 29 1.66 -1.55 -6.08
C GLY A 29 0.70 -1.51 -7.26
N VAL A 30 -0.49 -2.14 -7.17
CA VAL A 30 -1.45 -2.26 -8.26
C VAL A 30 -2.59 -1.24 -8.08
N TYR A 31 -2.36 -0.02 -8.55
CA TYR A 31 -3.30 1.09 -8.43
C TYR A 31 -3.81 1.60 -9.79
N ALA A 32 -4.98 2.22 -9.80
CA ALA A 32 -5.72 2.57 -11.02
C ALA A 32 -4.90 3.39 -12.05
N ALA A 33 -4.11 4.35 -11.58
CA ALA A 33 -3.29 5.17 -12.47
C ALA A 33 -2.10 4.42 -13.09
N ASP A 34 -1.50 3.46 -12.37
CA ASP A 34 -0.45 2.58 -12.92
C ASP A 34 -1.02 1.52 -13.85
N ALA A 35 -2.17 0.94 -13.52
CA ALA A 35 -2.86 0.03 -14.42
C ALA A 35 -3.17 0.71 -15.77
N LYS A 36 -3.66 1.96 -15.73
CA LYS A 36 -3.91 2.76 -16.93
C LYS A 36 -2.62 3.04 -17.72
N SER A 37 -1.51 3.36 -17.05
CA SER A 37 -0.23 3.63 -17.74
C SER A 37 0.34 2.40 -18.43
N LYS A 38 0.04 1.20 -17.92
CA LYS A 38 0.42 -0.10 -18.50
C LYS A 38 -0.55 -0.63 -19.56
N GLY A 39 -1.54 0.18 -19.96
CA GLY A 39 -2.53 -0.20 -20.98
C GLY A 39 -3.59 -1.17 -20.48
N TRP A 40 -3.68 -1.41 -19.17
CA TRP A 40 -4.79 -2.14 -18.57
C TRP A 40 -5.98 -1.20 -18.38
N SER A 41 -7.22 -1.71 -18.48
CA SER A 41 -8.36 -0.88 -18.14
C SER A 41 -8.24 -0.47 -16.67
N GLY A 42 -8.53 0.80 -16.34
CA GLY A 42 -8.55 1.28 -14.94
C GLY A 42 -9.63 0.61 -14.08
N THR A 43 -10.41 -0.30 -14.67
CA THR A 43 -11.44 -1.15 -14.07
C THR A 43 -11.05 -2.63 -14.08
N SER A 44 -9.77 -2.94 -14.34
CA SER A 44 -9.28 -4.31 -14.32
C SER A 44 -9.60 -4.95 -12.96
N ASN A 45 -10.06 -6.20 -12.99
CA ASN A 45 -10.30 -7.03 -11.80
C ASN A 45 -9.04 -7.27 -10.95
N THR A 46 -7.88 -6.82 -11.44
CA THR A 46 -6.59 -6.88 -10.76
C THR A 46 -6.21 -5.59 -10.02
N VAL A 47 -6.93 -4.47 -10.22
CA VAL A 47 -6.63 -3.22 -9.50
C VAL A 47 -7.15 -3.30 -8.07
N CYS A 48 -6.25 -3.23 -7.10
CA CYS A 48 -6.58 -3.31 -5.68
C CYS A 48 -6.61 -1.96 -4.98
N GLN A 49 -6.02 -0.92 -5.57
CA GLN A 49 -5.86 0.39 -4.93
C GLN A 49 -6.31 1.55 -5.84
N SER A 50 -6.86 2.61 -5.23
CA SER A 50 -7.18 3.87 -5.93
C SER A 50 -5.93 4.72 -6.16
N ASP A 51 -5.08 4.81 -5.14
CA ASP A 51 -3.95 5.73 -5.06
C ASP A 51 -2.61 5.00 -5.07
N GLY A 52 -1.56 5.69 -5.53
CA GLY A 52 -0.19 5.22 -5.36
C GLY A 52 0.26 5.23 -3.89
N LEU A 53 1.43 4.64 -3.61
CA LEU A 53 1.96 4.46 -2.25
C LEU A 53 1.96 5.75 -1.40
N LYS A 54 2.28 6.90 -2.00
CA LYS A 54 2.22 8.20 -1.31
C LYS A 54 0.83 8.52 -0.76
N GLY A 55 -0.22 8.30 -1.56
CA GLY A 55 -1.61 8.51 -1.14
C GLY A 55 -2.03 7.52 -0.06
N GLN A 56 -1.65 6.25 -0.22
CA GLN A 56 -1.92 5.22 0.80
C GLN A 56 -1.25 5.56 2.15
N CYS A 57 -0.01 6.05 2.15
CA CYS A 57 0.66 6.55 3.35
C CYS A 57 -0.08 7.75 3.98
N ALA A 58 -0.56 8.67 3.16
CA ALA A 58 -1.31 9.84 3.61
C ALA A 58 -2.67 9.46 4.23
N ASN A 59 -3.27 8.37 3.75
CA ASN A 59 -4.52 7.79 4.26
C ASN A 59 -4.31 6.86 5.46
N GLY A 60 -3.07 6.59 5.85
CA GLY A 60 -2.74 5.91 7.12
C GLY A 60 -2.13 4.51 6.98
N SER A 61 -2.04 3.93 5.77
CA SER A 61 -1.40 2.63 5.55
C SER A 61 0.06 2.62 6.02
N ARG A 62 0.43 1.58 6.77
CA ARG A 62 1.80 1.35 7.27
C ARG A 62 2.30 -0.08 7.03
N PHE A 63 1.44 -0.94 6.49
CA PHE A 63 1.78 -2.27 6.01
C PHE A 63 1.44 -2.37 4.52
N PHE A 64 2.36 -2.86 3.69
CA PHE A 64 2.19 -2.91 2.24
C PHE A 64 2.55 -4.29 1.72
N ASP A 65 1.58 -4.96 1.11
CA ASP A 65 1.82 -6.17 0.32
C ASP A 65 2.34 -5.75 -1.05
N ILE A 66 3.62 -6.00 -1.31
CA ILE A 66 4.30 -5.62 -2.56
C ILE A 66 4.71 -6.90 -3.27
N ARG A 67 4.16 -7.10 -4.47
CA ARG A 67 4.52 -8.21 -5.36
C ARG A 67 5.36 -7.69 -6.50
N VAL A 68 6.57 -8.23 -6.63
CA VAL A 68 7.51 -7.86 -7.69
C VAL A 68 7.65 -9.01 -8.68
N MET A 69 7.72 -8.66 -9.96
CA MET A 69 8.15 -9.60 -11.00
C MET A 69 9.62 -9.34 -11.28
N ASN A 70 10.41 -10.41 -11.39
CA ASN A 70 11.75 -10.29 -11.93
C ASN A 70 11.69 -10.00 -13.44
N HIS A 71 12.85 -9.69 -14.03
CA HIS A 71 12.96 -9.39 -15.46
C HIS A 71 12.50 -10.52 -16.38
N SER A 72 12.46 -11.78 -15.89
CA SER A 72 11.94 -12.93 -16.64
C SER A 72 10.43 -13.14 -16.46
N GLY A 73 9.73 -12.28 -15.72
CA GLY A 73 8.27 -12.33 -15.54
C GLY A 73 7.80 -13.31 -14.46
N ALA A 74 8.71 -13.88 -13.67
CA ALA A 74 8.34 -14.70 -12.51
C ALA A 74 8.14 -13.82 -11.27
N ILE A 75 7.13 -14.15 -10.46
CA ILE A 75 6.91 -13.50 -9.17
C ILE A 75 8.05 -13.92 -8.23
N VAL A 76 8.69 -12.93 -7.61
CA VAL A 76 9.68 -13.16 -6.56
C VAL A 76 9.00 -12.81 -5.23
N ALA A 77 8.83 -13.83 -4.39
CA ALA A 77 8.32 -13.70 -3.02
C ALA A 77 9.48 -13.61 -2.03
#